data_AF-A0A6G7ZF22-F1
#
_entry.id   AF-A0A6G7ZF22-F1
#
_cell.length_a   1.000
_cell.length_b   1.000
_cell.length_c   1.000
_cell.angle_alpha   90.00
_cell.angle_beta   90.00
_cell.angle_gamma   90.00
#
_symmetry.space_group_name_H-M   'P 1'
#
loop_
_entity.id
_entity.type
_entity.pdbx_description
1 polymer ?
#
loop_
_entity_poly.entity_id
_entity_poly.type
_entity_poly.pdbx_seq_one_letter_code
_entity_poly.pdbx_strand_id
1 'polypeptide(L)'
;MKMTALLSMLALAIPSSLAHAEPAAEAWRTFAKIDSAAAIELIEKNHPGASPELGDLAFQKRLAVARRNAGERLPKVVDYPSYAALMNGLANDFRDGHIWSNARLSSSQRRWAGIIIARRGGQWVVGAQDAAQGEQPLEGARLISCDGVPADRFAREKLGEFYAHPDIEADMATRAAQLLIDDGNPFVAKPAKCQFATSSGTVTMDLNWRDIPLRQLEPIVLRSYRPAEIAMGISDFAGGKWISVPTFGNAAASLVEKVRESGSTLRAAPMIVLDLRGNSGGNSGYAEEIARILVGEARVSALSSSASGCSGLYWRVSPDNLTALRNFVEALPEDRKPNWNGELTAMKRASERGEAFAPALPACAPKAIAVGPPPPPNNLPPSAYKGRLILLTDRACFSSCLIAANLFRRLGALHVGEATDMSTRYMEVREIVLPSGLRTFSTLQKVALGLGDFGPYEPSVVYPGQLHEDDKVKAWVAALPR
;
A
#
# COMPACT_ATOMS: atom_id res chain seq x y z
N MET A 1 41.40 -77.70 34.10
CA MET A 1 42.43 -76.77 34.62
C MET A 1 42.46 -75.56 33.70
N LYS A 2 42.25 -74.35 34.26
CA LYS A 2 42.26 -73.00 33.64
C LYS A 2 41.08 -72.68 32.69
N MET A 3 40.58 -71.46 32.51
CA MET A 3 40.45 -70.19 33.26
C MET A 3 39.79 -69.21 32.24
N THR A 4 38.76 -68.42 32.62
CA THR A 4 38.37 -67.10 32.02
C THR A 4 37.96 -67.04 30.52
N ALA A 5 37.06 -66.18 30.00
CA ALA A 5 36.56 -64.87 30.42
C ALA A 5 35.16 -64.58 29.82
N LEU A 6 34.39 -63.75 30.54
CA LEU A 6 33.20 -63.03 30.08
C LEU A 6 33.54 -62.07 28.92
N LEU A 7 32.67 -61.99 27.90
CA LEU A 7 32.60 -60.83 27.00
C LEU A 7 31.19 -60.23 27.06
N SER A 8 31.08 -59.05 27.69
CA SER A 8 29.89 -58.19 27.66
C SER A 8 29.76 -57.54 26.28
N MET A 9 28.63 -57.73 25.60
CA MET A 9 28.22 -56.87 24.49
C MET A 9 27.49 -55.65 25.04
N LEU A 10 28.14 -54.49 24.97
CA LEU A 10 27.53 -53.18 25.19
C LEU A 10 27.09 -52.65 23.80
N ALA A 11 25.79 -52.67 23.52
CA ALA A 11 25.24 -52.02 22.34
C ALA A 11 25.15 -50.50 22.57
N LEU A 12 26.09 -49.73 22.02
CA LEU A 12 25.97 -48.27 21.93
C LEU A 12 24.94 -47.93 20.85
N ALA A 13 23.76 -47.46 21.26
CA ALA A 13 22.85 -46.74 20.39
C ALA A 13 23.41 -45.32 20.15
N ILE A 14 23.81 -45.02 18.91
CA ILE A 14 24.17 -43.66 18.50
C ILE A 14 22.89 -42.98 18.00
N PRO A 15 22.42 -41.88 18.61
CA PRO A 15 21.31 -41.10 18.08
C PRO A 15 21.82 -40.19 16.95
N SER A 16 21.60 -40.60 15.71
CA SER A 16 21.88 -39.79 14.52
C SER A 16 20.66 -38.94 14.14
N SER A 17 20.47 -37.75 14.71
CA SER A 17 19.40 -36.84 14.22
C SER A 17 19.53 -35.34 14.53
N LEU A 18 20.67 -34.81 14.99
CA LEU A 18 20.80 -33.37 15.32
C LEU A 18 21.76 -32.54 14.45
N ALA A 19 22.59 -33.15 13.59
CA ALA A 19 23.65 -32.41 12.88
C ALA A 19 23.23 -31.72 11.56
N HIS A 20 22.03 -31.96 11.03
CA HIS A 20 21.62 -31.45 9.70
C HIS A 20 20.83 -30.12 9.73
N ALA A 21 20.35 -29.66 10.89
CA ALA A 21 19.53 -28.46 10.99
C ALA A 21 20.36 -27.16 11.02
N GLU A 22 21.54 -27.17 11.65
CA GLU A 22 22.39 -25.97 11.75
C GLU A 22 22.97 -25.49 10.41
N PRO A 23 23.44 -26.36 9.49
CA PRO A 23 23.96 -25.93 8.19
C PRO A 23 22.90 -25.21 7.32
N ALA A 24 21.65 -25.66 7.39
CA ALA A 24 20.55 -25.02 6.66
C ALA A 24 20.19 -23.65 7.24
N ALA A 25 20.10 -23.53 8.56
CA ALA A 25 19.82 -22.26 9.22
C ALA A 25 20.92 -21.21 8.94
N GLU A 26 22.19 -21.63 8.90
CA GLU A 26 23.30 -20.75 8.57
C GLU A 26 23.27 -20.27 7.11
N ALA A 27 22.87 -21.13 6.17
CA ALA A 27 22.65 -20.73 4.78
C ALA A 27 21.55 -19.66 4.66
N TRP A 28 20.43 -19.81 5.38
CA TRP A 28 19.36 -18.81 5.39
C TRP A 28 19.79 -17.48 6.00
N ARG A 29 20.58 -17.50 7.08
CA ARG A 29 21.19 -16.26 7.62
C ARG A 29 22.14 -15.61 6.63
N THR A 30 22.89 -16.39 5.87
CA THR A 30 23.79 -15.87 4.83
C THR A 30 23.00 -15.15 3.73
N PHE A 31 21.92 -15.76 3.22
CA PHE A 31 21.05 -15.10 2.23
C PHE A 31 20.41 -13.83 2.80
N ALA A 32 19.87 -13.91 4.03
CA ALA A 32 19.28 -12.75 4.68
C ALA A 32 20.27 -11.59 4.85
N LYS A 33 21.51 -11.89 5.25
CA LYS A 33 22.56 -10.88 5.43
C LYS A 33 22.92 -10.19 4.12
N ILE A 34 23.11 -10.96 3.04
CA ILE A 34 23.51 -10.42 1.74
C ILE A 34 22.36 -9.57 1.15
N ASP A 35 21.14 -10.09 1.18
CA ASP A 35 20.00 -9.41 0.58
C ASP A 35 19.54 -8.18 1.36
N SER A 36 19.53 -8.23 2.70
CA SER A 36 19.18 -7.06 3.51
C SER A 36 20.22 -5.95 3.35
N ALA A 37 21.52 -6.30 3.26
CA ALA A 37 22.57 -5.33 2.96
C ALA A 37 22.38 -4.70 1.58
N ALA A 38 22.09 -5.51 0.55
CA ALA A 38 21.85 -5.01 -0.81
C ALA A 38 20.58 -4.12 -0.89
N ALA A 39 19.52 -4.46 -0.17
CA ALA A 39 18.31 -3.64 -0.07
C ALA A 39 18.58 -2.29 0.62
N ILE A 40 19.33 -2.29 1.71
CA ILE A 40 19.75 -1.07 2.41
C ILE A 40 20.63 -0.20 1.49
N GLU A 41 21.61 -0.79 0.81
CA GLU A 41 22.49 -0.09 -0.12
C GLU A 41 21.72 0.50 -1.31
N LEU A 42 20.74 -0.23 -1.85
CA LEU A 42 19.84 0.28 -2.88
C LEU A 42 19.19 1.59 -2.43
N ILE A 43 18.59 1.62 -1.24
CA ILE A 43 17.95 2.82 -0.69
C ILE A 43 18.97 3.94 -0.46
N GLU A 44 20.09 3.65 0.21
CA GLU A 44 21.13 4.62 0.54
C GLU A 44 21.65 5.37 -0.67
N LYS A 45 21.94 4.64 -1.75
CA LYS A 45 22.58 5.21 -2.93
C LYS A 45 21.58 5.89 -3.87
N ASN A 46 20.35 5.39 -3.93
CA ASN A 46 19.43 5.70 -5.03
C ASN A 46 18.17 6.43 -4.59
N HIS A 47 17.77 6.36 -3.33
CA HIS A 47 16.57 7.02 -2.85
C HIS A 47 16.81 8.51 -2.59
N PRO A 48 16.00 9.44 -3.14
CA PRO A 48 16.15 10.88 -2.88
C PRO A 48 16.22 11.24 -1.38
N GLY A 49 15.35 10.64 -0.56
CA GLY A 49 15.30 10.85 0.89
C GLY A 49 16.57 10.44 1.65
N ALA A 50 17.43 9.57 1.08
CA ALA A 50 18.67 9.17 1.73
C ALA A 50 19.78 10.23 1.56
N SER A 51 19.62 11.15 0.62
CA SER A 51 20.58 12.22 0.33
C SER A 51 20.65 13.28 1.44
N PRO A 52 21.82 13.56 2.02
CA PRO A 52 22.00 14.69 2.93
C PRO A 52 21.61 16.04 2.31
N GLU A 53 21.86 16.22 1.02
CA GLU A 53 21.57 17.45 0.25
C GLU A 53 20.08 17.78 0.17
N LEU A 54 19.20 16.77 0.16
CA LEU A 54 17.75 16.98 0.23
C LEU A 54 17.31 17.42 1.63
N GLY A 55 17.99 16.92 2.67
CA GLY A 55 17.71 17.26 4.06
C GLY A 55 16.46 16.60 4.66
N ASP A 56 15.97 15.49 4.11
CA ASP A 56 14.84 14.75 4.71
C ASP A 56 15.28 13.96 5.95
N LEU A 57 15.32 14.66 7.10
CA LEU A 57 15.71 14.07 8.38
C LEU A 57 14.75 12.96 8.84
N ALA A 58 13.48 12.99 8.43
CA ALA A 58 12.52 11.95 8.80
C ALA A 58 12.85 10.64 8.04
N PHE A 59 13.12 10.74 6.74
CA PHE A 59 13.54 9.59 5.94
C PHE A 59 14.88 9.02 6.44
N GLN A 60 15.86 9.87 6.71
CA GLN A 60 17.18 9.42 7.21
C GLN A 60 17.09 8.70 8.56
N LYS A 61 16.19 9.15 9.46
CA LYS A 61 15.88 8.42 10.70
C LYS A 61 15.23 7.06 10.43
N ARG A 62 14.29 6.98 9.48
CA ARG A 62 13.67 5.70 9.07
C ARG A 62 14.70 4.73 8.52
N LEU A 63 15.62 5.21 7.68
CA LEU A 63 16.73 4.40 7.16
C LEU A 63 17.61 3.86 8.30
N ALA A 64 17.94 4.66 9.32
CA ALA A 64 18.68 4.19 10.48
C ALA A 64 17.90 3.14 11.30
N VAL A 65 16.58 3.32 11.46
CA VAL A 65 15.69 2.33 12.09
C VAL A 65 15.66 1.02 11.30
N ALA A 66 15.50 1.09 9.98
CA ALA A 66 15.48 -0.06 9.08
C ALA A 66 16.77 -0.90 9.19
N ARG A 67 17.95 -0.25 9.21
CA ARG A 67 19.24 -0.94 9.43
C ARG A 67 19.29 -1.66 10.77
N ARG A 68 18.89 -0.98 11.85
CA ARG A 68 18.90 -1.55 13.20
C ARG A 68 17.96 -2.75 13.29
N ASN A 69 16.72 -2.58 12.84
CA ASN A 69 15.70 -3.63 12.88
C ASN A 69 16.11 -4.85 12.04
N ALA A 70 16.71 -4.66 10.86
CA ALA A 70 17.26 -5.76 10.08
C ALA A 70 18.36 -6.51 10.84
N GLY A 71 19.27 -5.79 11.49
CA GLY A 71 20.32 -6.38 12.35
C GLY A 71 19.76 -7.17 13.54
N GLU A 72 18.71 -6.67 14.20
CA GLU A 72 18.04 -7.35 15.32
C GLU A 72 17.27 -8.61 14.88
N ARG A 73 16.72 -8.60 13.67
CA ARG A 73 15.96 -9.73 13.10
C ARG A 73 16.88 -10.83 12.55
N LEU A 74 18.06 -10.48 12.04
CA LEU A 74 18.98 -11.38 11.34
C LEU A 74 19.35 -12.66 12.14
N PRO A 75 19.66 -12.61 13.45
CA PRO A 75 20.00 -13.81 14.22
C PRO A 75 18.86 -14.83 14.34
N LYS A 76 17.60 -14.40 14.15
CA LYS A 76 16.40 -15.26 14.24
C LYS A 76 16.02 -15.89 12.90
N VAL A 77 16.76 -15.60 11.83
CA VAL A 77 16.54 -16.24 10.54
C VAL A 77 17.09 -17.66 10.57
N VAL A 78 16.24 -18.63 10.26
CA VAL A 78 16.58 -20.07 10.27
C VAL A 78 16.01 -20.83 9.08
N ASP A 79 15.11 -20.21 8.33
CA ASP A 79 14.36 -20.80 7.21
C ASP A 79 13.87 -19.71 6.24
N TYR A 80 13.20 -20.12 5.16
CA TYR A 80 12.63 -19.18 4.19
C TYR A 80 11.56 -18.25 4.79
N PRO A 81 10.57 -18.72 5.59
CA PRO A 81 9.61 -17.85 6.27
C PRO A 81 10.24 -16.73 7.10
N SER A 82 11.24 -17.05 7.92
CA SER A 82 11.94 -16.06 8.75
C SER A 82 12.77 -15.08 7.91
N TYR A 83 13.41 -15.54 6.83
CA TYR A 83 14.05 -14.69 5.83
C TYR A 83 13.05 -13.75 5.15
N ALA A 84 11.92 -14.27 4.68
CA ALA A 84 10.88 -13.48 4.01
C ALA A 84 10.29 -12.41 4.95
N ALA A 85 10.06 -12.77 6.22
CA ALA A 85 9.59 -11.84 7.24
C ALA A 85 10.61 -10.72 7.53
N LEU A 86 11.91 -11.02 7.56
CA LEU A 86 12.95 -10.00 7.69
C LEU A 86 12.89 -9.01 6.52
N MET A 87 12.80 -9.51 5.28
CA MET A 87 12.79 -8.65 4.09
C MET A 87 11.50 -7.82 3.98
N ASN A 88 10.34 -8.38 4.32
CA ASN A 88 9.08 -7.65 4.38
C ASN A 88 9.12 -6.55 5.48
N GLY A 89 9.62 -6.89 6.68
CA GLY A 89 9.79 -5.93 7.76
C GLY A 89 10.76 -4.81 7.39
N LEU A 90 11.86 -5.11 6.70
CA LEU A 90 12.83 -4.12 6.21
C LEU A 90 12.18 -3.13 5.24
N ALA A 91 11.39 -3.60 4.28
CA ALA A 91 10.62 -2.72 3.39
C ALA A 91 9.60 -1.86 4.19
N ASN A 92 8.86 -2.49 5.10
CA ASN A 92 7.84 -1.82 5.90
C ASN A 92 8.40 -0.77 6.87
N ASP A 93 9.67 -0.88 7.29
CA ASP A 93 10.32 0.12 8.16
C ASP A 93 10.40 1.51 7.50
N PHE A 94 10.34 1.59 6.16
CA PHE A 94 10.31 2.86 5.43
C PHE A 94 8.94 3.54 5.41
N ARG A 95 7.86 2.79 5.67
CA ARG A 95 6.48 3.30 5.71
C ARG A 95 6.05 3.98 4.41
N ASP A 96 6.44 3.38 3.30
CA ASP A 96 6.06 3.82 1.96
C ASP A 96 5.59 2.59 1.19
N GLY A 97 4.34 2.60 0.74
CA GLY A 97 3.75 1.49 -0.03
C GLY A 97 4.49 1.18 -1.34
N HIS A 98 5.37 2.08 -1.79
CA HIS A 98 6.22 1.85 -2.97
C HIS A 98 7.56 1.15 -2.65
N ILE A 99 7.90 0.98 -1.38
CA ILE A 99 9.07 0.21 -0.95
C ILE A 99 8.58 -1.14 -0.46
N TRP A 100 8.82 -2.17 -1.27
CA TRP A 100 8.36 -3.52 -1.03
C TRP A 100 9.48 -4.53 -1.25
N SER A 101 9.25 -5.75 -0.76
CA SER A 101 10.03 -6.92 -1.16
C SER A 101 9.10 -8.01 -1.66
N ASN A 102 9.19 -8.36 -2.95
CA ASN A 102 8.36 -9.42 -3.51
C ASN A 102 9.11 -10.74 -3.57
N ALA A 103 8.39 -11.83 -3.29
CA ALA A 103 8.91 -13.16 -3.46
C ALA A 103 8.99 -13.53 -4.95
N ARG A 104 10.13 -14.08 -5.40
CA ARG A 104 10.24 -14.72 -6.72
C ARG A 104 9.90 -16.21 -6.68
N LEU A 105 9.80 -16.75 -5.47
CA LEU A 105 9.33 -18.11 -5.16
C LEU A 105 8.36 -18.03 -3.98
N SER A 106 7.13 -18.52 -4.13
CA SER A 106 6.14 -18.53 -3.06
C SER A 106 5.90 -19.94 -2.53
N SER A 107 5.69 -20.05 -1.22
CA SER A 107 5.15 -21.29 -0.64
C SER A 107 3.71 -21.49 -1.13
N SER A 108 3.38 -22.72 -1.51
CA SER A 108 2.03 -23.12 -1.89
C SER A 108 1.12 -23.39 -0.69
N GLN A 109 1.64 -23.31 0.53
CA GLN A 109 0.93 -23.58 1.78
C GLN A 109 0.97 -22.39 2.73
N ARG A 110 -0.06 -22.25 3.55
CA ARG A 110 -0.15 -21.31 4.67
C ARG A 110 -0.75 -22.00 5.88
N ARG A 111 -0.55 -21.43 7.07
CA ARG A 111 -1.34 -21.78 8.25
C ARG A 111 -2.39 -20.70 8.49
N TRP A 112 -3.56 -21.07 8.95
CA TRP A 112 -4.62 -20.12 9.27
C TRP A 112 -5.54 -20.64 10.37
N ALA A 113 -6.31 -19.75 10.97
CA ALA A 113 -7.17 -20.06 12.12
C ALA A 113 -8.61 -20.48 11.76
N GLY A 114 -8.93 -20.70 10.47
CA GLY A 114 -10.29 -21.03 10.00
C GLY A 114 -11.22 -19.83 9.83
N ILE A 115 -10.77 -18.62 10.20
CA ILE A 115 -11.49 -17.36 10.01
C ILE A 115 -10.60 -16.31 9.35
N ILE A 116 -11.21 -15.41 8.59
CA ILE A 116 -10.55 -14.23 8.02
C ILE A 116 -11.15 -12.98 8.64
N ILE A 117 -10.28 -12.12 9.17
CA ILE A 117 -10.67 -10.80 9.67
C ILE A 117 -10.69 -9.81 8.51
N ALA A 118 -11.75 -9.01 8.46
CA ALA A 118 -11.87 -7.84 7.62
C ALA A 118 -11.92 -6.59 8.51
N ARG A 119 -11.55 -5.45 7.93
CA ARG A 119 -11.76 -4.13 8.55
C ARG A 119 -12.92 -3.43 7.84
N ARG A 120 -13.94 -3.01 8.57
CA ARG A 120 -15.16 -2.37 8.04
C ARG A 120 -15.65 -1.30 9.03
N GLY A 121 -15.87 -0.07 8.56
CA GLY A 121 -16.31 1.03 9.43
C GLY A 121 -15.42 1.27 10.65
N GLY A 122 -14.10 1.08 10.51
CA GLY A 122 -13.12 1.17 11.60
C GLY A 122 -13.11 -0.02 12.59
N GLN A 123 -13.90 -1.06 12.35
CA GLN A 123 -13.98 -2.25 13.21
C GLN A 123 -13.31 -3.47 12.58
N TRP A 124 -12.65 -4.29 13.41
CA TRP A 124 -12.20 -5.63 13.05
C TRP A 124 -13.37 -6.60 13.17
N VAL A 125 -13.78 -7.20 12.07
CA VAL A 125 -14.92 -8.12 12.00
C VAL A 125 -14.52 -9.42 11.33
N VAL A 126 -15.16 -10.53 11.68
CA VAL A 126 -15.02 -11.77 10.91
C VAL A 126 -15.68 -11.57 9.55
N GLY A 127 -14.87 -11.50 8.50
CA GLY A 127 -15.35 -11.30 7.13
C GLY A 127 -15.70 -12.61 6.43
N ALA A 128 -15.04 -13.70 6.79
CA ALA A 128 -15.34 -15.04 6.29
C ALA A 128 -14.94 -16.10 7.33
N GLN A 129 -15.67 -17.22 7.37
CA GLN A 129 -15.36 -18.37 8.20
C GLN A 129 -15.49 -19.68 7.41
N ASP A 130 -14.58 -20.62 7.64
CA ASP A 130 -14.73 -22.02 7.25
C ASP A 130 -15.02 -22.84 8.51
N ALA A 131 -16.29 -22.79 8.92
CA ALA A 131 -16.74 -23.34 10.19
C ALA A 131 -16.73 -24.87 10.15
N ALA A 132 -16.08 -25.50 11.12
CA ALA A 132 -16.24 -26.93 11.33
C ALA A 132 -17.65 -27.25 11.87
N GLN A 133 -18.09 -28.50 11.72
CA GLN A 133 -19.39 -28.94 12.21
C GLN A 133 -19.49 -28.71 13.73
N GLY A 134 -20.47 -27.92 14.16
CA GLY A 134 -20.70 -27.58 15.57
C GLY A 134 -20.04 -26.28 16.03
N GLU A 135 -19.22 -25.62 15.20
CA GLU A 135 -18.71 -24.28 15.50
C GLU A 135 -19.81 -23.23 15.33
N GLN A 136 -19.83 -22.24 16.23
CA GLN A 136 -20.75 -21.12 16.12
C GLN A 136 -20.39 -20.25 14.89
N PRO A 137 -21.37 -19.85 14.06
CA PRO A 137 -21.14 -18.87 13.01
C PRO A 137 -20.76 -17.51 13.61
N LEU A 138 -19.61 -16.99 13.20
CA LEU A 138 -19.04 -15.73 13.67
C LEU A 138 -18.95 -14.67 12.58
N GLU A 139 -19.34 -14.94 11.32
CA GLU A 139 -19.34 -13.91 10.27
C GLU A 139 -20.13 -12.67 10.70
N GLY A 140 -19.51 -11.49 10.56
CA GLY A 140 -20.02 -10.21 11.04
C GLY A 140 -19.75 -9.92 12.52
N ALA A 141 -19.30 -10.89 13.32
CA ALA A 141 -18.92 -10.67 14.71
C ALA A 141 -17.67 -9.78 14.81
N ARG A 142 -17.65 -8.89 15.80
CA ARG A 142 -16.54 -7.95 16.01
C ARG A 142 -15.46 -8.58 16.88
N LEU A 143 -14.21 -8.57 16.43
CA LEU A 143 -13.05 -8.99 17.21
C LEU A 143 -12.83 -8.02 18.38
N ILE A 144 -12.80 -8.55 19.61
CA ILE A 144 -12.58 -7.79 20.85
C ILE A 144 -11.10 -7.86 21.23
N SER A 145 -10.55 -9.07 21.33
CA SER A 145 -9.19 -9.33 21.76
C SER A 145 -8.70 -10.70 21.29
N CYS A 146 -7.37 -10.88 21.27
CA CYS A 146 -6.72 -12.18 21.13
C CYS A 146 -5.69 -12.35 22.24
N ASP A 147 -5.75 -13.46 22.98
CA ASP A 147 -4.93 -13.73 24.17
C ASP A 147 -4.90 -12.57 25.19
N GLY A 148 -6.02 -11.86 25.33
CA GLY A 148 -6.14 -10.70 26.22
C GLY A 148 -5.57 -9.38 25.66
N VAL A 149 -4.97 -9.39 24.47
CA VAL A 149 -4.53 -8.18 23.77
C VAL A 149 -5.71 -7.59 22.98
N PRO A 150 -6.10 -6.32 23.19
CA PRO A 150 -7.18 -5.68 22.44
C PRO A 150 -6.95 -5.74 20.93
N ALA A 151 -8.02 -5.91 20.15
CA ALA A 151 -7.96 -6.15 18.70
C ALA A 151 -7.11 -5.13 17.93
N ASP A 152 -7.29 -3.83 18.18
CA ASP A 152 -6.51 -2.78 17.49
C ASP A 152 -5.02 -2.82 17.85
N ARG A 153 -4.69 -3.10 19.11
CA ARG A 153 -3.29 -3.24 19.53
C ARG A 153 -2.66 -4.47 18.88
N PHE A 154 -3.35 -5.61 18.96
CA PHE A 154 -2.90 -6.86 18.31
C PHE A 154 -2.67 -6.65 16.80
N ALA A 155 -3.58 -5.95 16.13
CA ALA A 155 -3.46 -5.67 14.71
C ALA A 155 -2.31 -4.72 14.38
N ARG A 156 -2.12 -3.66 15.15
CA ARG A 156 -0.98 -2.74 14.96
C ARG A 156 0.37 -3.40 15.22
N GLU A 157 0.47 -4.29 16.21
CA GLU A 157 1.69 -5.05 16.48
C GLU A 157 1.97 -6.06 15.35
N LYS A 158 0.96 -6.83 14.92
CA LYS A 158 1.15 -7.87 13.89
C LYS A 158 1.29 -7.31 12.47
N LEU A 159 0.37 -6.45 12.04
CA LEU A 159 0.37 -5.88 10.69
C LEU A 159 1.35 -4.71 10.59
N GLY A 160 1.32 -3.83 11.58
CA GLY A 160 2.08 -2.59 11.57
C GLY A 160 3.59 -2.78 11.60
N GLU A 161 4.12 -3.95 11.95
CA GLU A 161 5.57 -4.18 11.88
C GLU A 161 6.03 -4.80 10.56
N PHE A 162 5.17 -5.56 9.85
CA PHE A 162 5.62 -6.40 8.73
C PHE A 162 4.80 -6.30 7.45
N TYR A 163 3.58 -5.77 7.50
CA TYR A 163 2.62 -5.92 6.41
C TYR A 163 1.93 -4.61 6.00
N ALA A 164 1.78 -3.67 6.94
CA ALA A 164 1.03 -2.42 6.75
C ALA A 164 1.68 -1.24 7.47
N HIS A 165 1.35 -0.03 7.02
CA HIS A 165 1.52 1.19 7.77
C HIS A 165 0.43 1.31 8.85
N PRO A 166 0.77 1.32 10.16
CA PRO A 166 -0.21 1.21 11.25
C PRO A 166 -1.15 2.42 11.37
N ASP A 167 -0.74 3.58 10.87
CA ASP A 167 -1.52 4.81 10.91
C ASP A 167 -2.36 5.06 9.65
N ILE A 168 -2.37 4.13 8.68
CA ILE A 168 -3.12 4.25 7.43
C ILE A 168 -4.27 3.25 7.45
N GLU A 169 -5.50 3.76 7.59
CA GLU A 169 -6.70 2.93 7.69
C GLU A 169 -6.87 2.01 6.49
N ALA A 170 -6.68 2.52 5.27
CA ALA A 170 -6.81 1.75 4.03
C ALA A 170 -5.80 0.60 3.92
N ASP A 171 -4.55 0.81 4.33
CA ASP A 171 -3.50 -0.21 4.29
C ASP A 171 -3.77 -1.29 5.35
N MET A 172 -4.08 -0.88 6.59
CA MET A 172 -4.52 -1.79 7.64
C MET A 172 -5.76 -2.62 7.23
N ALA A 173 -6.70 -2.00 6.52
CA ALA A 173 -7.89 -2.64 6.03
C ALA A 173 -7.62 -3.61 4.86
N THR A 174 -6.69 -3.27 3.97
CA THR A 174 -6.22 -4.14 2.87
C THR A 174 -5.47 -5.36 3.40
N ARG A 175 -4.73 -5.21 4.50
CA ARG A 175 -3.94 -6.27 5.13
C ARG A 175 -4.67 -7.03 6.24
N ALA A 176 -5.94 -6.70 6.51
CA ALA A 176 -6.72 -7.26 7.62
C ALA A 176 -6.74 -8.81 7.64
N ALA A 177 -6.81 -9.44 6.47
CA ALA A 177 -6.84 -10.90 6.37
C ALA A 177 -5.59 -11.57 6.97
N GLN A 178 -4.45 -10.87 6.97
CA GLN A 178 -3.18 -11.37 7.48
C GLN A 178 -3.17 -11.52 9.01
N LEU A 179 -4.16 -10.96 9.73
CA LEU A 179 -4.23 -11.06 11.19
C LEU A 179 -4.29 -12.50 11.69
N LEU A 180 -5.04 -13.36 10.99
CA LEU A 180 -5.23 -14.76 11.37
C LEU A 180 -4.77 -15.75 10.28
N ILE A 181 -3.89 -15.26 9.40
CA ILE A 181 -3.02 -16.06 8.53
C ILE A 181 -1.61 -16.04 9.15
N ASP A 182 -0.91 -17.15 9.01
CA ASP A 182 0.45 -17.35 9.47
C ASP A 182 1.33 -17.82 8.30
N ASP A 183 2.24 -16.94 7.89
CA ASP A 183 3.25 -17.19 6.85
C ASP A 183 4.53 -17.82 7.43
N GLY A 184 4.56 -18.15 8.73
CA GLY A 184 5.75 -18.60 9.43
C GLY A 184 6.66 -17.46 9.88
N ASN A 185 6.12 -16.24 10.05
CA ASN A 185 6.87 -15.09 10.54
C ASN A 185 7.22 -15.29 12.03
N PRO A 186 8.49 -15.47 12.41
CA PRO A 186 8.89 -15.74 13.79
C PRO A 186 8.88 -14.49 14.70
N PHE A 187 8.64 -13.31 14.13
CA PHE A 187 8.71 -12.03 14.84
C PHE A 187 7.36 -11.57 15.38
N VAL A 188 6.26 -12.21 14.99
CA VAL A 188 4.91 -11.87 15.43
C VAL A 188 4.28 -13.01 16.23
N ALA A 189 3.50 -12.66 17.25
CA ALA A 189 2.78 -13.65 18.03
C ALA A 189 1.66 -14.31 17.21
N LYS A 190 1.52 -15.62 17.40
CA LYS A 190 0.42 -16.41 16.86
C LYS A 190 -0.57 -16.70 18.01
N PRO A 191 -1.73 -16.03 18.05
CA PRO A 191 -2.61 -16.15 19.20
C PRO A 191 -3.22 -17.55 19.35
N ALA A 192 -3.50 -17.96 20.58
CA ALA A 192 -4.14 -19.24 20.89
C ALA A 192 -5.67 -19.13 20.94
N LYS A 193 -6.23 -17.99 21.39
CA LYS A 193 -7.67 -17.75 21.48
C LYS A 193 -8.03 -16.30 21.19
N CYS A 194 -9.23 -16.08 20.66
CA CYS A 194 -9.78 -14.74 20.46
C CYS A 194 -11.21 -14.63 20.99
N GLN A 195 -11.60 -13.42 21.39
CA GLN A 195 -12.94 -13.09 21.85
C GLN A 195 -13.66 -12.23 20.81
N PHE A 196 -14.92 -12.55 20.55
CA PHE A 196 -15.76 -11.89 19.55
C PHE A 196 -17.07 -11.41 20.18
N ALA A 197 -17.49 -10.19 19.84
CA ALA A 197 -18.82 -9.69 20.15
C ALA A 197 -19.79 -10.11 19.04
N THR A 198 -20.84 -10.84 19.41
CA THR A 198 -21.96 -11.22 18.56
C THR A 198 -23.24 -10.48 19.02
N SER A 199 -24.35 -10.69 18.31
CA SER A 199 -25.67 -10.21 18.76
C SER A 199 -26.16 -10.89 20.05
N SER A 200 -25.64 -12.09 20.38
CA SER A 200 -26.04 -12.89 21.55
C SER A 200 -25.10 -12.76 22.74
N GLY A 201 -23.99 -12.04 22.61
CA GLY A 201 -23.04 -11.82 23.70
C GLY A 201 -21.58 -11.93 23.24
N THR A 202 -20.69 -12.24 24.18
CA THR A 202 -19.27 -12.47 23.86
C THR A 202 -19.01 -13.97 23.70
N VAL A 203 -18.36 -14.34 22.60
CA VAL A 203 -17.95 -15.72 22.30
C VAL A 203 -16.43 -15.79 22.32
N THR A 204 -15.88 -16.81 22.98
CA THR A 204 -14.45 -17.12 22.92
C THR A 204 -14.24 -18.28 21.95
N MET A 205 -13.30 -18.12 21.03
CA MET A 205 -12.91 -19.16 20.07
C MET A 205 -11.45 -19.55 20.30
N ASP A 206 -11.21 -20.83 20.53
CA ASP A 206 -9.86 -21.40 20.50
C ASP A 206 -9.41 -21.54 19.04
N LEU A 207 -8.24 -20.99 18.72
CA LEU A 207 -7.72 -20.93 17.36
C LEU A 207 -6.99 -22.23 17.00
N ASN A 208 -7.66 -23.06 16.21
CA ASN A 208 -7.10 -24.29 15.67
C ASN A 208 -6.32 -24.02 14.38
N TRP A 209 -5.05 -23.62 14.51
CA TRP A 209 -4.17 -23.34 13.38
C TRP A 209 -3.93 -24.60 12.55
N ARG A 210 -4.32 -24.58 11.28
CA ARG A 210 -4.15 -25.69 10.34
C ARG A 210 -3.53 -25.24 9.03
N ASP A 211 -2.86 -26.17 8.35
CA ASP A 211 -2.35 -25.94 7.01
C ASP A 211 -3.49 -25.81 5.99
N ILE A 212 -3.31 -24.93 5.02
CA ILE A 212 -4.21 -24.72 3.89
C ILE A 212 -3.40 -24.42 2.62
N PRO A 213 -3.70 -25.07 1.48
CA PRO A 213 -3.14 -24.67 0.20
C PRO A 213 -3.54 -23.24 -0.15
N LEU A 214 -2.61 -22.42 -0.64
CA LEU A 214 -2.86 -21.02 -0.96
C LEU A 214 -4.03 -20.84 -1.93
N ARG A 215 -4.14 -21.71 -2.95
CA ARG A 215 -5.26 -21.76 -3.91
C ARG A 215 -6.64 -21.98 -3.28
N GLN A 216 -6.70 -22.56 -2.08
CA GLN A 216 -7.95 -22.75 -1.32
C GLN A 216 -8.21 -21.56 -0.39
N LEU A 217 -7.15 -20.93 0.14
CA LEU A 217 -7.24 -19.76 1.01
C LEU A 217 -7.63 -18.49 0.26
N GLU A 218 -7.10 -18.26 -0.94
CA GLU A 218 -7.33 -17.05 -1.75
C GLU A 218 -8.82 -16.73 -1.96
N PRO A 219 -9.69 -17.68 -2.38
CA PRO A 219 -11.12 -17.42 -2.49
C PRO A 219 -11.79 -17.04 -1.16
N ILE A 220 -11.29 -17.55 -0.02
CA ILE A 220 -11.84 -17.24 1.32
C ILE A 220 -11.49 -15.80 1.70
N VAL A 221 -10.25 -15.39 1.46
CA VAL A 221 -9.78 -14.01 1.64
C VAL A 221 -10.58 -13.05 0.73
N LEU A 222 -10.79 -13.40 -0.54
CA LEU A 222 -11.58 -12.57 -1.45
C LEU A 222 -13.03 -12.41 -0.97
N ARG A 223 -13.65 -13.44 -0.41
CA ARG A 223 -15.01 -13.35 0.17
C ARG A 223 -15.08 -12.44 1.40
N SER A 224 -13.99 -12.29 2.16
CA SER A 224 -14.03 -11.53 3.43
C SER A 224 -14.19 -10.02 3.26
N TYR A 225 -13.78 -9.47 2.11
CA TYR A 225 -13.91 -8.04 1.80
C TYR A 225 -14.72 -7.79 0.54
N ARG A 226 -14.48 -8.56 -0.54
CA ARG A 226 -15.00 -8.35 -1.90
C ARG A 226 -14.82 -6.90 -2.39
N PRO A 227 -13.75 -6.61 -3.17
CA PRO A 227 -13.57 -5.31 -3.80
C PRO A 227 -14.81 -4.89 -4.60
N ALA A 228 -15.05 -3.59 -4.69
CA ALA A 228 -16.12 -3.08 -5.53
C ALA A 228 -15.76 -3.26 -7.01
N GLU A 229 -16.62 -3.95 -7.77
CA GLU A 229 -16.51 -4.07 -9.22
C GLU A 229 -17.49 -3.08 -9.87
N ILE A 230 -17.00 -1.87 -10.17
CA ILE A 230 -17.82 -0.84 -10.82
C ILE A 230 -17.51 -0.78 -12.33
N ALA A 231 -18.56 -0.67 -13.15
CA ALA A 231 -18.39 -0.45 -14.58
C ALA A 231 -18.03 1.02 -14.85
N MET A 232 -16.98 1.26 -15.66
CA MET A 232 -16.61 2.61 -16.07
C MET A 232 -17.71 3.25 -16.91
N GLY A 233 -18.15 4.46 -16.56
CA GLY A 233 -19.23 5.12 -17.29
C GLY A 233 -19.91 6.27 -16.57
N ILE A 234 -20.98 6.76 -17.19
CA ILE A 234 -21.89 7.75 -16.61
C ILE A 234 -23.26 7.09 -16.50
N SER A 235 -23.90 7.19 -15.35
CA SER A 235 -25.27 6.71 -15.13
C SER A 235 -26.10 7.70 -14.32
N ASP A 236 -27.42 7.53 -14.37
CA ASP A 236 -28.35 8.22 -13.47
C ASP A 236 -28.50 7.46 -12.15
N PHE A 237 -28.82 8.18 -11.07
CA PHE A 237 -29.33 7.63 -9.82
C PHE A 237 -30.30 8.61 -9.17
N ALA A 238 -31.02 8.19 -8.12
CA ALA A 238 -32.06 9.00 -7.48
C ALA A 238 -31.60 10.40 -7.04
N GLY A 239 -30.31 10.59 -6.76
CA GLY A 239 -29.74 11.88 -6.35
C GLY A 239 -29.19 12.75 -7.49
N GLY A 240 -29.06 12.25 -8.72
CA GLY A 240 -28.45 12.98 -9.84
C GLY A 240 -27.63 12.10 -10.79
N LYS A 241 -26.39 12.51 -11.08
CA LYS A 241 -25.49 11.83 -12.02
C LYS A 241 -24.34 11.13 -11.29
N TRP A 242 -23.93 9.97 -11.81
CA TRP A 242 -22.87 9.14 -11.26
C TRP A 242 -21.81 8.88 -12.32
N ILE A 243 -20.56 9.25 -12.04
CA ILE A 243 -19.40 9.07 -12.92
C ILE A 243 -18.48 8.05 -12.26
N SER A 244 -18.48 6.83 -12.80
CA SER A 244 -17.66 5.72 -12.32
C SER A 244 -16.32 5.67 -13.02
N VAL A 245 -15.24 5.77 -12.25
CA VAL A 245 -13.85 5.75 -12.74
C VAL A 245 -13.05 4.67 -11.98
N PRO A 246 -13.21 3.38 -12.31
CA PRO A 246 -12.50 2.28 -11.64
C PRO A 246 -10.99 2.24 -11.93
N THR A 247 -10.50 3.01 -12.90
CA THR A 247 -9.07 3.10 -13.24
C THR A 247 -8.81 4.37 -14.05
N PHE A 248 -7.60 4.91 -13.96
CA PHE A 248 -7.09 5.94 -14.86
C PHE A 248 -6.17 5.37 -15.96
N GLY A 249 -6.30 4.08 -16.29
CA GLY A 249 -5.67 3.49 -17.48
C GLY A 249 -6.30 4.00 -18.79
N ASN A 250 -5.84 3.45 -19.93
CA ASN A 250 -6.22 3.93 -21.27
C ASN A 250 -7.74 4.04 -21.51
N ALA A 251 -8.54 3.16 -20.89
CA ALA A 251 -10.01 3.19 -21.01
C ALA A 251 -10.64 4.49 -20.51
N ALA A 252 -9.99 5.20 -19.58
CA ALA A 252 -10.49 6.46 -19.03
C ALA A 252 -10.57 7.57 -20.08
N ALA A 253 -9.77 7.52 -21.16
CA ALA A 253 -9.83 8.50 -22.25
C ALA A 253 -11.25 8.57 -22.87
N SER A 254 -11.85 7.41 -23.16
CA SER A 254 -13.21 7.36 -23.70
C SER A 254 -14.26 7.85 -22.70
N LEU A 255 -14.02 7.71 -21.40
CA LEU A 255 -14.90 8.28 -20.39
C LEU A 255 -14.80 9.81 -20.37
N VAL A 256 -13.59 10.38 -20.47
CA VAL A 256 -13.41 11.84 -20.54
C VAL A 256 -14.22 12.45 -21.69
N GLU A 257 -14.19 11.81 -22.87
CA GLU A 257 -14.97 12.27 -24.02
C GLU A 257 -16.49 12.19 -23.76
N LYS A 258 -16.98 11.10 -23.16
CA LYS A 258 -18.40 11.01 -22.75
C LYS A 258 -18.79 12.09 -21.73
N VAL A 259 -17.90 12.41 -20.79
CA VAL A 259 -18.10 13.50 -19.82
C VAL A 259 -18.13 14.85 -20.52
N ARG A 260 -17.28 15.05 -21.54
CA ARG A 260 -17.24 16.27 -22.36
C ARG A 260 -18.55 16.46 -23.12
N GLU A 261 -19.02 15.42 -23.81
CA GLU A 261 -20.30 15.40 -24.53
C GLU A 261 -21.49 15.64 -23.59
N SER A 262 -21.46 15.07 -22.38
CA SER A 262 -22.53 15.19 -21.39
C SER A 262 -22.42 16.44 -20.50
N GLY A 263 -21.44 17.32 -20.74
CA GLY A 263 -21.03 18.34 -19.78
C GLY A 263 -22.15 19.30 -19.34
N SER A 264 -23.05 19.72 -20.25
CA SER A 264 -24.20 20.57 -19.90
C SER A 264 -25.21 19.82 -19.03
N THR A 265 -25.56 18.59 -19.39
CA THR A 265 -26.48 17.72 -18.64
C THR A 265 -25.93 17.38 -17.26
N LEU A 266 -24.63 17.09 -17.16
CA LEU A 266 -23.95 16.86 -15.88
C LEU A 266 -24.04 18.12 -15.01
N ARG A 267 -23.69 19.29 -15.55
CA ARG A 267 -23.69 20.54 -14.77
C ARG A 267 -25.08 21.00 -14.31
N ALA A 268 -26.15 20.53 -14.97
CA ALA A 268 -27.54 20.78 -14.55
C ALA A 268 -28.02 19.84 -13.43
N ALA A 269 -27.29 18.76 -13.12
CA ALA A 269 -27.71 17.79 -12.11
C ALA A 269 -27.62 18.36 -10.68
N PRO A 270 -28.56 18.04 -9.79
CA PRO A 270 -28.51 18.50 -8.39
C PRO A 270 -27.30 17.93 -7.64
N MET A 271 -26.84 16.73 -8.02
CA MET A 271 -25.65 16.07 -7.49
C MET A 271 -24.87 15.37 -8.59
N ILE A 272 -23.54 15.43 -8.50
CA ILE A 272 -22.62 14.58 -9.27
C ILE A 272 -21.78 13.77 -8.28
N VAL A 273 -21.73 12.46 -8.47
CA VAL A 273 -20.80 11.57 -7.77
C VAL A 273 -19.64 11.24 -8.69
N LEU A 274 -18.41 11.50 -8.24
CA LEU A 274 -17.21 10.89 -8.78
C LEU A 274 -16.89 9.65 -7.94
N ASP A 275 -17.09 8.48 -8.52
CA ASP A 275 -16.88 7.19 -7.87
C ASP A 275 -15.54 6.59 -8.30
N LEU A 276 -14.60 6.56 -7.36
CA LEU A 276 -13.24 6.05 -7.52
C LEU A 276 -13.04 4.69 -6.82
N ARG A 277 -14.10 3.98 -6.42
CA ARG A 277 -13.94 2.65 -5.82
C ARG A 277 -13.18 1.72 -6.77
N GLY A 278 -12.23 0.97 -6.23
CA GLY A 278 -11.37 0.05 -6.99
C GLY A 278 -10.23 0.72 -7.78
N ASN A 279 -10.12 2.06 -7.77
CA ASN A 279 -9.16 2.77 -8.62
C ASN A 279 -7.75 2.83 -8.03
N SER A 280 -6.83 2.03 -8.58
CA SER A 280 -5.43 1.95 -8.15
C SER A 280 -4.47 2.91 -8.87
N GLY A 281 -4.96 3.81 -9.74
CA GLY A 281 -4.16 4.82 -10.43
C GLY A 281 -4.18 4.74 -11.96
N GLY A 282 -3.13 5.29 -12.60
CA GLY A 282 -2.99 5.39 -14.04
C GLY A 282 -2.44 6.75 -14.48
N ASN A 283 -3.19 7.48 -15.31
CA ASN A 283 -2.86 8.84 -15.74
C ASN A 283 -3.77 9.87 -15.04
N SER A 284 -3.19 10.67 -14.14
CA SER A 284 -3.93 11.71 -13.40
C SER A 284 -4.52 12.81 -14.28
N GLY A 285 -4.05 12.97 -15.52
CA GLY A 285 -4.59 13.94 -16.48
C GLY A 285 -6.09 13.74 -16.75
N TYR A 286 -6.57 12.50 -16.78
CA TYR A 286 -7.99 12.21 -16.99
C TYR A 286 -8.87 12.77 -15.86
N ALA A 287 -8.41 12.70 -14.62
CA ALA A 287 -9.14 13.29 -13.49
C ALA A 287 -9.19 14.82 -13.59
N GLU A 288 -8.09 15.43 -14.02
CA GLU A 288 -7.99 16.87 -14.22
C GLU A 288 -8.91 17.35 -15.35
N GLU A 289 -8.98 16.62 -16.46
CA GLU A 289 -9.90 16.91 -17.56
C GLU A 289 -11.37 16.79 -17.14
N ILE A 290 -11.74 15.72 -16.42
CA ILE A 290 -13.09 15.59 -15.86
C ILE A 290 -13.41 16.78 -14.96
N ALA A 291 -12.50 17.15 -14.05
CA ALA A 291 -12.67 18.31 -13.18
C ALA A 291 -12.89 19.60 -13.99
N ARG A 292 -12.05 19.87 -15.00
CA ARG A 292 -12.18 21.06 -15.86
C ARG A 292 -13.53 21.12 -16.56
N ILE A 293 -14.03 20.00 -17.07
CA ILE A 293 -15.35 19.91 -17.71
C ILE A 293 -16.46 20.23 -16.71
N LEU A 294 -16.38 19.70 -15.49
CA LEU A 294 -17.42 19.89 -14.48
C LEU A 294 -17.42 21.29 -13.87
N VAL A 295 -16.28 21.73 -13.32
CA VAL A 295 -16.20 22.93 -12.48
C VAL A 295 -15.59 24.15 -13.19
N GLY A 296 -15.05 23.97 -14.40
CA GLY A 296 -14.49 25.04 -15.23
C GLY A 296 -12.97 25.23 -15.07
N GLU A 297 -12.32 25.59 -16.18
CA GLU A 297 -10.87 25.76 -16.29
C GLU A 297 -10.29 26.73 -15.26
N ALA A 298 -10.91 27.91 -15.11
CA ALA A 298 -10.42 28.93 -14.18
C ALA A 298 -10.33 28.42 -12.74
N ARG A 299 -11.29 27.58 -12.32
CA ARG A 299 -11.33 27.05 -10.96
C ARG A 299 -10.26 25.98 -10.73
N VAL A 300 -10.06 25.08 -11.70
CA VAL A 300 -9.00 24.06 -11.63
C VAL A 300 -7.63 24.72 -11.67
N SER A 301 -7.38 25.63 -12.63
CA SER A 301 -6.10 26.32 -12.78
C SER A 301 -5.73 27.16 -11.55
N ALA A 302 -6.69 27.73 -10.83
CA ALA A 302 -6.44 28.47 -9.58
C ALA A 302 -5.81 27.60 -8.47
N LEU A 303 -5.98 26.27 -8.50
CA LEU A 303 -5.35 25.35 -7.55
C LEU A 303 -3.84 25.15 -7.79
N SER A 304 -3.38 25.41 -9.02
CA SER A 304 -1.98 25.26 -9.45
C SER A 304 -1.16 26.55 -9.25
N SER A 305 -1.82 27.72 -9.19
CA SER A 305 -1.18 29.04 -9.05
C SER A 305 -0.45 29.30 -7.72
N SER A 306 -0.36 28.32 -6.84
CA SER A 306 0.30 28.42 -5.52
C SER A 306 1.68 27.75 -5.46
N ALA A 307 2.20 27.24 -6.59
CA ALA A 307 3.53 26.65 -6.65
C ALA A 307 4.60 27.70 -6.29
N SER A 308 5.17 27.57 -5.10
CA SER A 308 6.32 28.37 -4.67
C SER A 308 7.50 28.13 -5.62
N GLY A 309 8.47 29.05 -5.69
CA GLY A 309 9.74 28.83 -6.41
C GLY A 309 10.58 27.66 -5.87
N CYS A 310 10.10 26.96 -4.83
CA CYS A 310 10.70 25.80 -4.20
C CYS A 310 9.99 24.49 -4.55
N SER A 311 8.98 24.54 -5.42
CA SER A 311 8.21 23.38 -5.87
C SER A 311 8.78 22.84 -7.19
N GLY A 312 8.86 21.51 -7.33
CA GLY A 312 9.39 20.89 -8.55
C GLY A 312 9.65 19.40 -8.40
N LEU A 313 10.04 18.78 -9.52
CA LEU A 313 10.40 17.37 -9.57
C LEU A 313 11.91 17.22 -9.74
N TYR A 314 12.54 16.39 -8.89
CA TYR A 314 13.99 16.26 -8.85
C TYR A 314 14.39 14.78 -8.81
N TRP A 315 15.21 14.35 -9.75
CA TRP A 315 15.78 13.01 -9.78
C TRP A 315 16.99 12.91 -8.87
N ARG A 316 17.10 11.82 -8.10
CA ARG A 316 18.34 11.44 -7.43
C ARG A 316 19.33 10.93 -8.48
N VAL A 317 20.42 11.65 -8.66
CA VAL A 317 21.48 11.28 -9.60
C VAL A 317 22.35 10.20 -8.96
N SER A 318 22.37 9.03 -9.60
CA SER A 318 23.28 7.93 -9.30
C SER A 318 23.54 7.13 -10.59
N PRO A 319 24.67 6.39 -10.69
CA PRO A 319 24.93 5.53 -11.85
C PRO A 319 23.79 4.53 -12.11
N ASP A 320 23.21 3.99 -11.04
CA ASP A 320 22.18 2.96 -11.16
C ASP A 320 20.82 3.56 -11.57
N ASN A 321 20.44 4.72 -11.04
CA ASN A 321 19.22 5.41 -11.48
C ASN A 321 19.34 5.86 -12.94
N LEU A 322 20.52 6.33 -13.36
CA LEU A 322 20.76 6.71 -14.75
C LEU A 322 20.62 5.51 -15.70
N THR A 323 21.16 4.36 -15.27
CA THR A 323 21.01 3.11 -16.00
C THR A 323 19.54 2.67 -16.07
N ALA A 324 18.82 2.73 -14.95
CA ALA A 324 17.42 2.35 -14.90
C ALA A 324 16.54 3.26 -15.77
N LEU A 325 16.71 4.58 -15.69
CA LEU A 325 15.99 5.55 -16.51
C LEU A 325 16.29 5.35 -18.00
N ARG A 326 17.54 5.11 -18.37
CA ARG A 326 17.91 4.80 -19.76
C ARG A 326 17.22 3.53 -20.25
N ASN A 327 17.29 2.43 -19.51
CA ASN A 327 16.62 1.17 -19.87
C ASN A 327 15.10 1.36 -20.00
N PHE A 328 14.49 2.14 -19.10
CA PHE A 328 13.08 2.46 -19.16
C PHE A 328 12.73 3.23 -20.44
N VAL A 329 13.49 4.29 -20.77
CA VAL A 329 13.30 5.08 -22.00
C VAL A 329 13.48 4.22 -23.26
N GLU A 330 14.47 3.33 -23.28
CA GLU A 330 14.71 2.43 -24.40
C GLU A 330 13.52 1.47 -24.64
N ALA A 331 12.85 1.04 -23.57
CA ALA A 331 11.69 0.14 -23.62
C ALA A 331 10.35 0.83 -23.92
N LEU A 332 10.29 2.17 -23.89
CA LEU A 332 9.05 2.90 -24.18
C LEU A 332 8.68 2.83 -25.68
N PRO A 333 7.38 2.88 -26.01
CA PRO A 333 6.92 3.19 -27.37
C PRO A 333 7.47 4.54 -27.88
N GLU A 334 7.73 4.65 -29.18
CA GLU A 334 8.37 5.83 -29.79
C GLU A 334 7.64 7.16 -29.52
N ASP A 335 6.31 7.14 -29.49
CA ASP A 335 5.48 8.31 -29.19
C ASP A 335 5.61 8.81 -27.73
N ARG A 336 6.05 7.95 -26.82
CA ARG A 336 6.27 8.29 -25.40
C ARG A 336 7.71 8.68 -25.09
N LYS A 337 8.69 8.28 -25.90
CA LYS A 337 10.12 8.57 -25.67
C LYS A 337 10.45 10.06 -25.55
N PRO A 338 9.91 10.98 -26.38
CA PRO A 338 10.27 12.40 -26.33
C PRO A 338 10.11 13.04 -24.94
N ASN A 339 9.05 12.69 -24.22
CA ASN A 339 8.78 13.24 -22.89
C ASN A 339 9.85 12.84 -21.87
N TRP A 340 10.41 11.64 -21.98
CA TRP A 340 11.40 11.11 -21.02
C TRP A 340 12.85 11.35 -21.45
N ASN A 341 13.11 11.52 -22.75
CA ASN A 341 14.44 11.85 -23.27
C ASN A 341 14.99 13.17 -22.67
N GLY A 342 14.11 14.14 -22.41
CA GLY A 342 14.47 15.37 -21.72
C GLY A 342 14.99 15.12 -20.31
N GLU A 343 14.28 14.31 -19.53
CA GLU A 343 14.68 13.95 -18.16
C GLU A 343 15.98 13.14 -18.15
N LEU A 344 16.13 12.15 -19.04
CA LEU A 344 17.35 11.35 -19.19
C LEU A 344 18.56 12.22 -19.54
N THR A 345 18.40 13.17 -20.46
CA THR A 345 19.46 14.11 -20.85
C THR A 345 19.87 15.00 -19.68
N ALA A 346 18.90 15.51 -18.91
CA ALA A 346 19.16 16.32 -17.73
C ALA A 346 19.94 15.53 -16.66
N MET A 347 19.52 14.28 -16.39
CA MET A 347 20.18 13.39 -15.45
C MET A 347 21.61 13.04 -15.86
N LYS A 348 21.85 12.79 -17.16
CA LYS A 348 23.20 12.53 -17.68
C LYS A 348 24.13 13.72 -17.46
N ARG A 349 23.67 14.93 -17.82
CA ARG A 349 24.46 16.16 -17.63
C ARG A 349 24.76 16.45 -16.16
N ALA A 350 23.78 16.22 -15.27
CA ALA A 350 23.97 16.37 -13.83
C ALA A 350 25.00 15.36 -13.29
N SER A 351 24.94 14.11 -13.77
CA SER A 351 25.92 13.07 -13.44
C SER A 351 27.34 13.45 -13.87
N GLU A 352 27.52 14.02 -15.07
CA GLU A 352 28.82 14.49 -15.58
C GLU A 352 29.38 15.66 -14.75
N ARG A 353 28.52 16.46 -14.10
CA ARG A 353 28.91 17.55 -13.20
C ARG A 353 29.07 17.12 -11.74
N GLY A 354 28.82 15.85 -11.40
CA GLY A 354 28.87 15.37 -10.02
C GLY A 354 27.76 15.93 -9.13
N GLU A 355 26.63 16.34 -9.71
CA GLU A 355 25.48 16.84 -8.95
C GLU A 355 24.69 15.68 -8.34
N ALA A 356 24.16 15.88 -7.12
CA ALA A 356 23.34 14.88 -6.43
C ALA A 356 21.90 14.78 -6.98
N PHE A 357 21.43 15.81 -7.68
CA PHE A 357 20.06 15.91 -8.21
C PHE A 357 19.98 16.52 -9.60
N ALA A 358 18.96 16.10 -10.37
CA ALA A 358 18.63 16.69 -11.66
C ALA A 358 17.14 17.08 -11.74
N PRO A 359 16.81 18.37 -11.94
CA PRO A 359 17.71 19.53 -11.90
C PRO A 359 18.36 19.71 -10.52
N ALA A 360 19.31 20.64 -10.39
CA ALA A 360 19.90 20.97 -9.09
C ALA A 360 18.82 21.46 -8.10
N LEU A 361 18.93 21.05 -6.85
CA LEU A 361 17.99 21.46 -5.81
C LEU A 361 18.08 22.97 -5.55
N PRO A 362 16.94 23.67 -5.38
CA PRO A 362 16.95 25.05 -4.92
C PRO A 362 17.39 25.14 -3.45
N ALA A 363 17.97 26.27 -3.04
CA ALA A 363 18.45 26.46 -1.66
C ALA A 363 17.37 26.28 -0.57
N CYS A 364 16.09 26.43 -0.94
CA CYS A 364 14.96 26.21 -0.06
C CYS A 364 14.49 24.75 0.06
N ALA A 365 15.08 23.81 -0.69
CA ALA A 365 14.65 22.40 -0.70
C ALA A 365 14.58 21.76 0.70
N PRO A 366 15.57 21.92 1.60
CA PRO A 366 15.49 21.35 2.96
C PRO A 366 14.34 21.91 3.81
N LYS A 367 13.83 23.11 3.50
CA LYS A 367 12.64 23.66 4.15
C LYS A 367 11.37 23.19 3.46
N ALA A 368 11.37 23.15 2.12
CA ALA A 368 10.22 22.71 1.33
C ALA A 368 9.88 21.22 1.54
N ILE A 369 10.88 20.38 1.83
CA ILE A 369 10.66 18.97 2.19
C ILE A 369 10.00 18.84 3.58
N ALA A 370 10.21 19.79 4.50
CA ALA A 370 9.58 19.73 5.82
C ALA A 370 8.11 20.19 5.82
N VAL A 371 7.69 20.88 4.77
CA VAL A 371 6.36 21.51 4.68
C VAL A 371 5.49 20.70 3.72
N GLY A 372 4.27 20.38 4.14
CA GLY A 372 3.25 19.73 3.30
C GLY A 372 2.77 20.61 2.14
N PRO A 373 1.84 20.14 1.30
CA PRO A 373 1.28 20.98 0.25
C PRO A 373 0.70 22.27 0.84
N PRO A 374 0.80 23.40 0.13
CA PRO A 374 0.15 24.62 0.57
C PRO A 374 -1.37 24.40 0.69
N PRO A 375 -2.04 25.08 1.64
CA PRO A 375 -3.49 25.01 1.73
C PRO A 375 -4.12 25.48 0.40
N PRO A 376 -5.32 24.98 0.04
CA PRO A 376 -6.03 25.49 -1.12
C PRO A 376 -6.25 27.01 -0.97
N PRO A 377 -6.29 27.77 -2.09
CA PRO A 377 -6.59 29.19 -2.05
C PRO A 377 -7.92 29.46 -1.34
N ASN A 378 -7.97 30.48 -0.47
CA ASN A 378 -9.17 30.81 0.31
C ASN A 378 -10.39 31.14 -0.57
N ASN A 379 -10.16 31.69 -1.77
CA ASN A 379 -11.20 32.02 -2.74
C ASN A 379 -10.86 31.38 -4.08
N LEU A 380 -11.58 30.31 -4.42
CA LEU A 380 -11.55 29.74 -5.75
C LEU A 380 -12.53 30.48 -6.67
N PRO A 381 -12.21 30.66 -7.96
CA PRO A 381 -13.16 31.15 -8.96
C PRO A 381 -14.49 30.39 -8.91
N PRO A 382 -15.64 31.04 -9.20
CA PRO A 382 -16.94 30.39 -9.17
C PRO A 382 -16.95 29.12 -10.02
N SER A 383 -17.44 28.02 -9.44
CA SER A 383 -17.58 26.75 -10.17
C SER A 383 -18.63 26.88 -11.28
N ALA A 384 -18.36 26.31 -12.45
CA ALA A 384 -19.34 26.13 -13.51
C ALA A 384 -20.46 25.16 -13.09
N TYR A 385 -20.15 24.19 -12.23
CA TYR A 385 -21.14 23.33 -11.60
C TYR A 385 -21.68 23.97 -10.31
N LYS A 386 -23.01 24.07 -10.19
CA LYS A 386 -23.69 24.70 -9.03
C LYS A 386 -24.32 23.70 -8.06
N GLY A 387 -24.42 22.43 -8.45
CA GLY A 387 -24.92 21.38 -7.58
C GLY A 387 -23.84 20.85 -6.63
N ARG A 388 -24.16 19.73 -5.96
CA ARG A 388 -23.29 19.11 -4.97
C ARG A 388 -22.35 18.09 -5.60
N LEU A 389 -21.05 18.25 -5.36
CA LEU A 389 -20.03 17.30 -5.81
C LEU A 389 -19.71 16.31 -4.68
N ILE A 390 -19.83 15.02 -4.96
CA ILE A 390 -19.46 13.93 -4.05
C ILE A 390 -18.23 13.22 -4.61
N LEU A 391 -17.25 12.97 -3.76
CA LEU A 391 -16.12 12.10 -4.04
C LEU A 391 -16.31 10.81 -3.24
N LEU A 392 -16.52 9.69 -3.91
CA LEU A 392 -16.62 8.37 -3.29
C LEU A 392 -15.32 7.60 -3.53
N THR A 393 -14.66 7.15 -2.46
CA THR A 393 -13.43 6.34 -2.54
C THR A 393 -13.56 5.04 -1.78
N ASP A 394 -12.64 4.11 -2.06
CA ASP A 394 -12.36 2.97 -1.19
C ASP A 394 -10.86 2.83 -0.90
N ARG A 395 -10.51 1.80 -0.11
CA ARG A 395 -9.12 1.48 0.26
C ARG A 395 -8.20 1.15 -0.91
N ALA A 396 -8.74 0.90 -2.11
CA ALA A 396 -7.93 0.66 -3.31
C ALA A 396 -7.39 1.95 -3.93
N CYS A 397 -7.88 3.11 -3.49
CA CYS A 397 -7.45 4.41 -4.01
C CYS A 397 -5.97 4.68 -3.73
N PHE A 398 -5.15 4.51 -4.76
CA PHE A 398 -3.69 4.65 -4.73
C PHE A 398 -3.15 5.40 -5.97
N SER A 399 -1.92 5.89 -5.90
CA SER A 399 -1.23 6.57 -7.00
C SER A 399 -2.06 7.72 -7.60
N SER A 400 -2.37 7.71 -8.90
CA SER A 400 -3.18 8.77 -9.56
C SER A 400 -4.59 8.91 -8.98
N CYS A 401 -5.15 7.88 -8.33
CA CYS A 401 -6.41 8.03 -7.60
C CYS A 401 -6.26 9.01 -6.44
N LEU A 402 -5.13 8.99 -5.72
CA LEU A 402 -4.86 9.93 -4.64
C LEU A 402 -4.73 11.37 -5.16
N ILE A 403 -4.13 11.54 -6.34
CA ILE A 403 -4.05 12.85 -7.01
C ILE A 403 -5.45 13.35 -7.36
N ALA A 404 -6.31 12.48 -7.90
CA ALA A 404 -7.71 12.79 -8.21
C ALA A 404 -8.51 13.12 -6.94
N ALA A 405 -8.40 12.30 -5.90
CA ALA A 405 -9.06 12.53 -4.61
C ALA A 405 -8.64 13.88 -4.01
N ASN A 406 -7.34 14.21 -4.03
CA ASN A 406 -6.85 15.51 -3.60
C ASN A 406 -7.46 16.66 -4.41
N LEU A 407 -7.47 16.54 -5.73
CA LEU A 407 -8.03 17.54 -6.63
C LEU A 407 -9.50 17.80 -6.30
N PHE A 408 -10.33 16.76 -6.25
CA PHE A 408 -11.76 16.91 -6.01
C PHE A 408 -12.08 17.42 -4.60
N ARG A 409 -11.33 16.98 -3.57
CA ARG A 409 -11.45 17.54 -2.21
C ARG A 409 -11.11 19.03 -2.20
N ARG A 410 -10.02 19.45 -2.84
CA ARG A 410 -9.63 20.88 -2.95
C ARG A 410 -10.62 21.70 -3.78
N LEU A 411 -11.35 21.08 -4.71
CA LEU A 411 -12.44 21.73 -5.46
C LEU A 411 -13.74 21.88 -4.66
N GLY A 412 -13.84 21.26 -3.49
CA GLY A 412 -14.98 21.33 -2.57
C GLY A 412 -15.90 20.11 -2.60
N ALA A 413 -15.46 18.97 -3.15
CA ALA A 413 -16.25 17.74 -3.10
C ALA A 413 -16.39 17.23 -1.66
N LEU A 414 -17.58 16.78 -1.29
CA LEU A 414 -17.75 16.02 -0.05
C LEU A 414 -17.17 14.62 -0.25
N HIS A 415 -16.13 14.31 0.50
CA HIS A 415 -15.48 13.00 0.48
C HIS A 415 -16.24 12.01 1.38
N VAL A 416 -16.65 10.89 0.80
CA VAL A 416 -17.42 9.82 1.45
C VAL A 416 -16.88 8.44 1.06
N GLY A 417 -17.24 7.38 1.80
CA GLY A 417 -16.86 6.00 1.47
C GLY A 417 -15.89 5.42 2.50
N GLU A 418 -14.77 4.85 2.04
CA GLU A 418 -13.65 4.45 2.92
C GLU A 418 -12.43 5.36 2.71
N ALA A 419 -11.53 5.34 3.69
CA ALA A 419 -10.23 5.99 3.62
C ALA A 419 -9.43 5.54 2.38
N THR A 420 -8.65 6.44 1.82
CA THR A 420 -7.68 6.11 0.77
C THR A 420 -6.37 5.62 1.37
N ASP A 421 -5.54 4.99 0.55
CA ASP A 421 -4.15 4.73 0.90
C ASP A 421 -3.33 6.04 0.87
N MET A 422 -2.01 5.94 1.00
CA MET A 422 -1.08 7.06 0.90
C MET A 422 0.03 6.80 -0.12
N SER A 423 0.51 7.88 -0.71
CA SER A 423 1.74 7.93 -1.50
C SER A 423 2.62 9.00 -0.90
N THR A 424 3.87 8.66 -0.59
CA THR A 424 4.83 9.70 -0.29
C THR A 424 5.06 10.56 -1.54
N ARG A 425 5.71 11.70 -1.34
CA ARG A 425 6.24 12.59 -2.39
C ARG A 425 7.34 11.96 -3.25
N TYR A 426 7.80 10.76 -2.92
CA TYR A 426 8.81 10.04 -3.68
C TYR A 426 8.15 9.27 -4.83
N MET A 427 8.79 9.29 -5.98
CA MET A 427 8.20 8.86 -7.25
C MET A 427 9.19 8.01 -8.05
N GLU A 428 8.67 7.41 -9.12
CA GLU A 428 9.41 6.59 -10.08
C GLU A 428 10.04 5.37 -9.42
N VAL A 429 9.19 4.36 -9.21
CA VAL A 429 9.60 3.09 -8.63
C VAL A 429 10.62 2.39 -9.53
N ARG A 430 11.68 1.90 -8.91
CA ARG A 430 12.61 0.95 -9.48
C ARG A 430 12.69 -0.27 -8.59
N GLU A 431 12.72 -1.44 -9.22
CA GLU A 431 12.87 -2.73 -8.54
C GLU A 431 14.15 -3.43 -9.03
N ILE A 432 14.85 -4.11 -8.12
CA ILE A 432 15.98 -4.99 -8.47
C ILE A 432 15.70 -6.42 -7.99
N VAL A 433 16.31 -7.39 -8.67
CA VAL A 433 16.47 -8.75 -8.12
C VAL A 433 17.61 -8.70 -7.11
N LEU A 434 17.38 -9.19 -5.89
CA LEU A 434 18.39 -9.24 -4.84
C LEU A 434 19.43 -10.34 -5.13
N PRO A 435 20.65 -10.25 -4.55
CA PRO A 435 21.76 -11.16 -4.90
C PRO A 435 21.45 -12.66 -4.75
N SER A 436 20.63 -13.07 -3.78
CA SER A 436 20.20 -14.47 -3.64
C SER A 436 19.34 -14.97 -4.80
N GLY A 437 18.73 -14.07 -5.57
CA GLY A 437 17.76 -14.36 -6.62
C GLY A 437 16.37 -14.72 -6.10
N LEU A 438 16.16 -14.83 -4.78
CA LEU A 438 14.91 -15.31 -4.17
C LEU A 438 13.80 -14.24 -4.11
N ARG A 439 14.20 -12.97 -4.08
CA ARG A 439 13.29 -11.84 -3.90
C ARG A 439 13.71 -10.65 -4.76
N THR A 440 12.76 -9.75 -4.95
CA THR A 440 13.03 -8.40 -5.40
C THR A 440 12.94 -7.40 -4.25
N PHE A 441 13.48 -6.21 -4.47
CA PHE A 441 13.32 -5.07 -3.56
C PHE A 441 13.21 -3.78 -4.37
N SER A 442 12.32 -2.86 -3.95
CA SER A 442 12.10 -1.60 -4.65
C SER A 442 12.65 -0.37 -3.92
N THR A 443 12.85 0.70 -4.68
CA THR A 443 13.18 2.05 -4.21
C THR A 443 12.47 3.07 -5.11
N LEU A 444 12.38 4.31 -4.65
CA LEU A 444 12.03 5.47 -5.47
C LEU A 444 13.29 6.19 -5.95
N GLN A 445 13.15 6.96 -7.03
CA GLN A 445 14.27 7.62 -7.73
C GLN A 445 14.08 9.13 -7.87
N LYS A 446 12.87 9.64 -7.66
CA LYS A 446 12.49 11.05 -7.89
C LYS A 446 11.73 11.59 -6.67
N VAL A 447 11.81 12.89 -6.44
CA VAL A 447 11.11 13.59 -5.34
C VAL A 447 10.32 14.78 -5.87
N ALA A 448 9.09 14.94 -5.40
CA ALA A 448 8.25 16.10 -5.66
C ALA A 448 8.29 17.09 -4.48
N LEU A 449 9.09 18.15 -4.63
CA LEU A 449 9.12 19.23 -3.64
C LEU A 449 7.88 20.12 -3.73
N GLY A 450 7.37 20.55 -2.58
CA GLY A 450 6.26 21.48 -2.44
C GLY A 450 4.87 20.92 -2.78
N LEU A 451 4.77 19.65 -3.20
CA LEU A 451 3.49 18.93 -3.32
C LEU A 451 3.15 18.11 -2.06
N GLY A 452 4.17 17.77 -1.26
CA GLY A 452 4.06 16.89 -0.10
C GLY A 452 3.53 15.50 -0.45
N ASP A 453 3.13 14.75 0.57
CA ASP A 453 2.60 13.40 0.41
C ASP A 453 1.12 13.47 0.01
N PHE A 454 0.67 12.50 -0.80
CA PHE A 454 -0.73 12.36 -1.17
C PHE A 454 -1.40 11.33 -0.27
N GLY A 455 -2.48 11.72 0.39
CA GLY A 455 -3.16 10.85 1.34
C GLY A 455 -2.34 10.60 2.61
N PRO A 456 -2.87 9.77 3.54
CA PRO A 456 -4.20 9.18 3.47
C PRO A 456 -5.28 10.25 3.53
N TYR A 457 -6.37 10.05 2.80
CA TYR A 457 -7.55 10.90 2.90
C TYR A 457 -8.65 10.15 3.63
N GLU A 458 -9.03 10.66 4.78
CA GLU A 458 -10.18 10.18 5.54
C GLU A 458 -11.47 10.80 5.00
N PRO A 459 -12.51 10.01 4.71
CA PRO A 459 -13.80 10.53 4.27
C PRO A 459 -14.48 11.27 5.42
N SER A 460 -15.17 12.36 5.10
CA SER A 460 -16.00 13.08 6.06
C SER A 460 -17.19 12.25 6.53
N VAL A 461 -17.65 11.29 5.70
CA VAL A 461 -18.70 10.34 6.05
C VAL A 461 -18.27 8.93 5.64
N VAL A 462 -17.97 8.10 6.63
CA VAL A 462 -17.60 6.69 6.43
C VAL A 462 -18.83 5.86 6.08
N TYR A 463 -18.74 5.03 5.03
CA TYR A 463 -19.79 4.06 4.72
C TYR A 463 -19.71 2.85 5.66
N PRO A 464 -20.77 2.51 6.41
CA PRO A 464 -20.72 1.40 7.37
C PRO A 464 -20.96 0.02 6.72
N GLY A 465 -21.47 0.00 5.49
CA GLY A 465 -21.83 -1.23 4.77
C GLY A 465 -20.70 -1.79 3.90
N GLN A 466 -21.05 -2.67 2.97
CA GLN A 466 -20.11 -3.27 2.03
C GLN A 466 -20.10 -2.49 0.71
N LEU A 467 -18.95 -1.94 0.33
CA LEU A 467 -18.85 -1.06 -0.84
C LEU A 467 -19.10 -1.77 -2.18
N HIS A 468 -19.13 -3.10 -2.26
CA HIS A 468 -19.52 -3.83 -3.47
C HIS A 468 -21.04 -3.85 -3.69
N GLU A 469 -21.86 -3.48 -2.69
CA GLU A 469 -23.32 -3.45 -2.80
C GLU A 469 -23.79 -2.14 -3.46
N ASP A 470 -23.59 -2.00 -4.77
CA ASP A 470 -23.74 -0.73 -5.52
C ASP A 470 -25.06 0.00 -5.27
N ASP A 471 -26.19 -0.72 -5.29
CA ASP A 471 -27.52 -0.14 -5.05
C ASP A 471 -27.66 0.46 -3.65
N LYS A 472 -27.08 -0.20 -2.63
CA LYS A 472 -27.09 0.30 -1.26
C LYS A 472 -26.18 1.51 -1.10
N VAL A 473 -25.05 1.54 -1.80
CA VAL A 473 -24.15 2.70 -1.81
C VAL A 473 -24.83 3.89 -2.47
N LYS A 474 -25.47 3.70 -3.62
CA LYS A 474 -26.24 4.76 -4.32
C LYS A 474 -27.39 5.29 -3.48
N ALA A 475 -28.17 4.41 -2.84
CA ALA A 475 -29.25 4.80 -1.94
C ALA A 475 -28.73 5.60 -0.73
N TRP A 476 -27.62 5.18 -0.15
CA TRP A 476 -26.96 5.90 0.94
C TRP A 476 -26.47 7.28 0.52
N VAL A 477 -25.79 7.41 -0.64
CA VAL A 477 -25.33 8.70 -1.16
C VAL A 477 -26.51 9.63 -1.43
N ALA A 478 -27.61 9.13 -1.98
CA ALA A 478 -28.82 9.92 -2.22
C ALA A 478 -29.45 10.46 -0.94
N ALA A 479 -29.26 9.77 0.19
CA ALA A 479 -29.79 10.14 1.50
C ALA A 479 -28.87 11.08 2.31
N LEU A 480 -27.67 11.43 1.81
CA LEU A 480 -26.76 12.30 2.54
C LEU A 480 -27.36 13.70 2.76
N PRO A 481 -27.28 14.27 3.98
CA PRO A 481 -27.80 15.61 4.28
C PRO A 481 -27.26 16.64 3.30
N ARG A 482 -28.09 17.59 2.86
CA ARG A 482 -27.69 18.62 1.88
C ARG A 482 -26.66 19.59 2.42
#